data_AF-A0A963N568-F1
#
_entry.id   AF-A0A963N568-F1
#
_cell.length_a   1.000
_cell.length_b   1.000
_cell.length_c   1.000
_cell.angle_alpha   90.00
_cell.angle_beta   90.00
_cell.angle_gamma   90.00
#
_symmetry.space_group_name_H-M   'P 1'
#
loop_
_entity.id
_entity.type
_entity.pdbx_description
1 polymer ?
#
loop_
_entity_poly.entity_id
_entity_poly.type
_entity_poly.pdbx_seq_one_letter_code
_entity_poly.pdbx_strand_id
1 'polypeptide(L)'
;MTMHRGRVRWHCRRALLELDIVLTRFLERDFDQLSDAQLVDLQDLLNLEDHDLWAMVNGSTECSEARWMPFLGMFRESGRESTIDNKG
;
A
#
# COMPACT_ATOMS: atom_id res chain seq x y z
N MET A 1 9.46 -19.13 -8.76
CA MET A 1 8.25 -19.45 -7.98
C MET A 1 7.26 -18.35 -8.26
N THR A 2 6.18 -18.65 -8.99
CA THR A 2 5.25 -17.62 -9.51
C THR A 2 4.43 -17.02 -8.36
N MET A 3 4.54 -15.72 -8.13
CA MET A 3 3.76 -15.07 -7.08
C MET A 3 2.29 -14.95 -7.47
N HIS A 4 1.39 -15.33 -6.56
CA HIS A 4 -0.04 -15.33 -6.84
C HIS A 4 -0.63 -13.94 -6.59
N ARG A 5 -0.70 -13.13 -7.65
CA ARG A 5 -1.29 -11.77 -7.64
C ARG A 5 -2.66 -11.72 -6.96
N GLY A 6 -3.50 -12.75 -7.15
CA GLY A 6 -4.81 -12.85 -6.50
C GLY A 6 -4.75 -12.88 -4.96
N ARG A 7 -3.69 -13.45 -4.37
CA ARG A 7 -3.50 -13.48 -2.90
C ARG A 7 -3.17 -12.09 -2.37
N VAL A 8 -2.27 -11.38 -3.04
CA VAL A 8 -1.88 -10.00 -2.65
C VAL A 8 -3.09 -9.07 -2.72
N ARG A 9 -3.89 -9.17 -3.79
CA ARG A 9 -5.14 -8.39 -3.92
C ARG A 9 -6.12 -8.67 -2.78
N TRP A 10 -6.18 -9.90 -2.28
CA TRP A 10 -7.03 -10.24 -1.14
C TRP A 10 -6.50 -9.65 0.18
N HIS A 11 -5.18 -9.64 0.39
CA HIS A 11 -4.54 -9.03 1.56
C HIS A 11 -4.73 -7.50 1.66
N CYS A 12 -5.04 -6.84 0.54
CA CYS A 12 -5.36 -5.42 0.53
C CYS A 12 -6.77 -5.09 1.06
N ARG A 13 -7.65 -6.08 1.22
CA ARG A 13 -8.99 -5.88 1.80
C ARG A 13 -8.87 -5.78 3.32
N ARG A 14 -8.93 -4.56 3.83
CA ARG A 14 -8.59 -4.23 5.21
C ARG A 14 -9.80 -3.63 5.93
N ALA A 15 -9.88 -3.78 7.25
CA ALA A 15 -11.01 -3.25 8.02
C ALA A 15 -10.99 -1.71 8.14
N LEU A 16 -9.80 -1.11 8.01
CA LEU A 16 -9.58 0.33 8.07
C LEU A 16 -9.87 0.97 6.70
N LEU A 17 -10.91 1.81 6.64
CA LEU A 17 -11.41 2.42 5.39
C LEU A 17 -10.35 3.27 4.68
N GLU A 18 -9.61 4.10 5.42
CA GLU A 18 -8.58 4.96 4.84
C GLU A 18 -7.47 4.15 4.16
N LEU A 19 -7.05 3.07 4.82
CA LEU A 19 -6.06 2.14 4.29
C LEU A 19 -6.60 1.36 3.09
N ASP A 20 -7.86 0.89 3.14
CA ASP A 20 -8.51 0.20 2.03
C ASP A 20 -8.59 1.07 0.76
N ILE A 21 -8.92 2.36 0.90
CA ILE A 21 -8.95 3.31 -0.22
C ILE A 21 -7.55 3.50 -0.81
N VAL A 22 -6.53 3.72 0.03
CA VAL A 22 -5.14 3.91 -0.42
C VAL A 22 -4.63 2.68 -1.13
N LEU A 23 -4.85 1.49 -0.56
CA LEU A 23 -4.42 0.22 -1.15
C LEU A 23 -5.17 -0.07 -2.45
N THR A 24 -6.47 0.20 -2.53
CA THR A 24 -7.25 0.00 -3.76
C THR A 24 -6.74 0.89 -4.88
N ARG A 25 -6.49 2.18 -4.62
CA ARG A 25 -5.93 3.12 -5.63
C ARG A 25 -4.56 2.68 -6.11
N PHE A 26 -3.68 2.29 -5.18
CA PHE A 26 -2.38 1.72 -5.50
C PHE A 26 -2.50 0.44 -6.35
N LEU A 27 -3.45 -0.43 -6.01
CA LEU A 27 -3.69 -1.68 -6.73
C LEU A 27 -4.15 -1.45 -8.18
N GLU A 28 -4.79 -0.33 -8.47
CA GLU A 28 -5.25 -0.02 -9.83
C GLU A 28 -4.17 0.68 -10.66
N ARG A 29 -3.27 1.45 -10.04
CA ARG A 29 -2.18 2.16 -10.74
C ARG A 29 -0.92 1.32 -10.92
N ASP A 30 -0.37 0.81 -9.81
CA ASP A 30 1.01 0.31 -9.79
C ASP A 30 1.09 -1.22 -9.77
N PHE A 31 0.06 -1.91 -9.29
CA PHE A 31 0.09 -3.37 -9.10
C PHE A 31 0.31 -4.19 -10.36
N ASP A 32 -0.19 -3.72 -11.51
CA ASP A 32 0.05 -4.39 -12.79
C ASP A 32 1.54 -4.30 -13.19
N GLN A 33 2.19 -3.19 -12.83
CA GLN A 33 3.59 -2.91 -13.13
C GLN A 33 4.57 -3.62 -12.18
N LEU A 34 4.09 -4.20 -11.09
CA LEU A 34 4.93 -4.91 -10.13
C LEU A 34 5.46 -6.24 -10.68
N SER A 35 6.76 -6.46 -10.45
CA SER A 35 7.43 -7.74 -10.69
C SER A 35 7.18 -8.73 -9.55
N ASP A 36 7.38 -10.03 -9.80
CA ASP A 36 7.21 -11.08 -8.77
C ASP A 36 8.02 -10.80 -7.49
N ALA A 37 9.24 -10.27 -7.60
CA ALA A 37 10.07 -9.89 -6.45
C ALA A 37 9.40 -8.80 -5.60
N GLN A 38 8.92 -7.73 -6.24
CA GLN A 38 8.22 -6.64 -5.56
C GLN A 38 6.91 -7.11 -4.93
N LEU A 39 6.21 -8.06 -5.55
CA LEU A 39 5.03 -8.68 -4.96
C LEU A 39 5.35 -9.44 -3.67
N VAL A 40 6.56 -10.00 -3.53
CA VAL A 40 7.03 -10.62 -2.28
C VAL A 40 7.22 -9.55 -1.21
N ASP A 41 7.96 -8.49 -1.52
CA ASP A 41 8.21 -7.39 -0.57
C ASP A 41 6.90 -6.72 -0.13
N LEU A 42 5.97 -6.53 -1.06
CA LEU A 42 4.64 -6.00 -0.80
C LEU A 42 3.82 -6.95 0.07
N GLN A 43 3.88 -8.27 -0.17
CA GLN A 43 3.19 -9.25 0.66
C GLN A 43 3.72 -9.26 2.09
N ASP A 44 5.04 -9.12 2.28
CA ASP A 44 5.70 -8.99 3.58
C ASP A 44 5.21 -7.73 4.31
N LEU A 45 5.14 -6.59 3.61
CA LEU A 45 4.59 -5.34 4.14
C LEU A 45 3.11 -5.47 4.50
N LEU A 46 2.31 -6.11 3.65
CA LEU A 46 0.89 -6.42 3.88
C LEU A 46 0.67 -7.56 4.88
N ASN A 47 1.72 -8.13 5.47
CA ASN A 47 1.58 -9.08 6.58
C ASN A 47 1.54 -8.36 7.94
N LEU A 48 1.80 -7.06 7.98
CA LEU A 48 1.71 -6.24 9.18
C LEU A 48 0.26 -5.95 9.57
N GLU A 49 0.08 -5.57 10.84
CA GLU A 49 -1.21 -5.11 11.36
C GLU A 49 -1.66 -3.81 10.69
N ASP A 50 -2.97 -3.63 10.56
CA ASP A 50 -3.58 -2.48 9.88
C ASP A 50 -3.09 -1.15 10.47
N HIS A 51 -2.98 -1.10 11.80
CA HIS A 51 -2.63 0.10 12.54
C HIS A 51 -1.15 0.48 12.35
N ASP A 52 -0.25 -0.51 12.33
CA ASP A 52 1.18 -0.31 12.11
C ASP A 52 1.47 0.10 10.66
N LEU A 53 0.81 -0.59 9.70
CA LEU A 53 0.89 -0.25 8.29
C LEU A 53 0.40 1.18 8.05
N TRP A 54 -0.75 1.54 8.62
CA TRP A 54 -1.29 2.89 8.52
C TRP A 54 -0.36 3.94 9.16
N ALA A 55 0.25 3.64 10.31
CA ALA A 55 1.20 4.53 10.96
C ALA A 55 2.43 4.81 10.09
N MET A 56 2.96 3.80 9.38
CA MET A 56 4.03 4.03 8.42
C MET A 56 3.58 4.81 7.18
N VAL A 57 2.38 4.52 6.68
CA VAL A 57 1.81 5.24 5.53
C VAL A 57 1.58 6.71 5.87
N ASN A 58 0.91 7.01 6.99
CA ASN A 58 0.63 8.38 7.41
C ASN A 58 1.88 9.13 7.94
N GLY A 59 2.99 8.43 8.17
CA GLY A 59 4.24 9.00 8.65
C GLY A 59 4.37 9.14 10.16
N SER A 60 3.47 8.54 10.93
CA SER A 60 3.56 8.42 12.39
C SER A 60 4.65 7.45 12.84
N THR A 61 5.06 6.51 11.98
CA THR A 61 6.11 5.53 12.28
C THR A 61 7.19 5.57 11.21
N GLU A 62 8.45 5.50 11.65
CA GLU A 62 9.61 5.38 10.76
C GLU A 62 9.76 3.95 10.25
N CYS A 63 9.90 3.83 8.93
CA CYS A 63 10.15 2.54 8.31
C CYS A 63 11.66 2.30 8.22
N SER A 64 12.14 1.25 8.89
CA SER A 64 13.56 0.86 8.87
C SER A 64 13.94 -0.01 7.66
N GLU A 65 12.95 -0.57 6.96
CA GLU A 65 13.15 -1.50 5.85
C GLU A 65 13.23 -0.77 4.51
N ALA A 66 14.44 -0.73 3.92
CA ALA A 66 14.68 -0.08 2.63
C ALA A 66 13.83 -0.66 1.48
N ARG A 67 13.50 -1.96 1.55
CA ARG A 67 12.61 -2.62 0.59
C ARG A 67 11.17 -2.09 0.61
N TRP A 68 10.72 -1.57 1.76
CA TRP A 68 9.35 -1.07 1.93
C TRP A 68 9.21 0.42 1.60
N MET A 69 10.31 1.18 1.67
CA MET A 69 10.34 2.61 1.35
C MET A 69 9.64 2.98 0.02
N PRO A 70 9.89 2.32 -1.13
CA PRO A 70 9.21 2.67 -2.37
C PRO A 70 7.69 2.48 -2.29
N PHE A 71 7.22 1.39 -1.68
CA PHE A 71 5.78 1.12 -1.53
C PHE A 71 5.11 2.13 -0.59
N LEU A 72 5.77 2.47 0.51
CA LEU A 72 5.26 3.51 1.42
C LEU A 72 5.17 4.87 0.73
N GLY A 73 6.11 5.19 -0.17
CA GLY A 73 6.02 6.37 -1.04
C GLY A 73 4.77 6.35 -1.93
N MET A 74 4.51 5.22 -2.60
CA MET A 74 3.34 5.03 -3.45
C MET A 74 2.02 5.11 -2.68
N PHE A 75 1.97 4.54 -1.47
CA PHE A 75 0.79 4.63 -0.59
C PHE A 75 0.55 6.06 -0.12
N ARG A 76 1.61 6.77 0.27
CA ARG A 76 1.54 8.19 0.66
C ARG A 76 1.02 9.07 -0.48
N GLU A 77 1.48 8.83 -1.69
CA GLU A 77 1.00 9.54 -2.88
C GLU A 77 -0.49 9.27 -3.12
N SER A 78 -0.89 8.00 -3.06
CA SER A 78 -2.29 7.57 -3.23
C SER A 78 -3.24 8.10 -2.14
N GLY A 79 -2.74 8.33 -0.92
CA GLY A 79 -3.49 8.92 0.19
C GLY A 79 -3.61 10.44 0.15
N ARG A 80 -2.65 11.15 -0.44
CA ARG A 80 -2.64 12.62 -0.54
C ARG A 80 -3.62 13.17 -1.57
N GLU A 81 -4.09 12.35 -2.51
CA GLU A 81 -5.02 12.79 -3.56
C GLU A 81 -6.43 13.14 -3.03
N SER A 82 -6.76 12.82 -1.77
CA SER A 82 -8.05 13.19 -1.13
C SER A 82 -8.15 14.66 -0.66
N THR A 83 -7.43 15.61 -1.29
CA THR A 83 -7.55 17.06 -0.99
C THR A 83 -7.77 17.94 -2.23
N ILE A 84 -8.43 17.40 -3.26
CA ILE A 84 -8.96 18.22 -4.36
C ILE A 84 -10.43 17.88 -4.61
N ASP A 85 -11.26 18.07 -3.60
CA ASP A 85 -12.70 18.30 -3.75
C ASP A 85 -13.16 19.51 -2.93
N ASN A 86 -12.43 20.62 -3.02
CA ASN A 86 -13.05 21.93 -2.79
C ASN A 86 -12.34 23.07 -3.53
N LYS A 87 -12.70 23.29 -4.80
CA LYS A 87 -12.93 24.64 -5.33
C LYS A 87 -13.65 24.60 -6.69
N GLY A 88 -14.90 25.08 -6.72
CA GLY A 88 -15.62 25.44 -7.96
C GLY A 88 -17.02 24.89 -8.03
#